data_AF-A0A9Q0QZF6-F1
#
_entry.id   AF-A0A9Q0QZF6-F1
#
_cell.length_a   1.000
_cell.length_b   1.000
_cell.length_c   1.000
_cell.angle_alpha   90.00
_cell.angle_beta   90.00
_cell.angle_gamma   90.00
#
_symmetry.space_group_name_H-M   'P 1'
#
loop_
_entity.id
_entity.type
_entity.pdbx_description
1 polymer ?
#
loop_
_entity_poly.entity_id
_entity_poly.type
_entity_poly.pdbx_seq_one_letter_code
_entity_poly.pdbx_strand_id
1 'polypeptide(L)'
;MRKWMKPALPVGYYGNGCVAMYVQLGAKELMEQPIWETADLIRKSKSNATDEYIRSFIDFQELHYMEGITAGKRVSGFTDWRHIGHSGIDFGWGGPVTVLPVSRNELGSIEPCFWNLPYSSANEGMKDGFKVLISLPETNIPTFRVEMGKFSNF
;
A
#
# COMPACT_ATOMS: atom_id res chain seq x y z
N MET A 1 8.43 8.47 6.77
CA MET A 1 8.10 9.66 7.58
C MET A 1 8.84 9.66 8.91
N ARG A 2 8.65 8.66 9.79
CA ARG A 2 9.21 8.63 11.17
C ARG A 2 10.70 9.02 11.30
N LYS A 3 11.56 8.48 10.43
CA LYS A 3 13.01 8.77 10.43
C LYS A 3 13.41 10.01 9.64
N TRP A 4 12.53 10.50 8.76
CA TRP A 4 12.81 11.63 7.87
C TRP A 4 12.42 12.96 8.51
N MET A 5 11.50 12.95 9.47
CA MET A 5 11.16 14.13 10.25
C MET A 5 12.33 14.58 11.12
N LYS A 6 12.47 15.89 11.33
CA LYS A 6 13.47 16.49 12.23
C LYS A 6 12.79 17.37 13.29
N PRO A 7 12.78 16.98 14.57
CA PRO A 7 13.32 15.74 15.13
C PRO A 7 12.55 14.49 14.67
N ALA A 8 13.23 13.34 14.69
CA ALA A 8 12.60 12.07 14.33
C ALA A 8 11.51 11.70 15.35
N LEU A 9 10.47 11.00 14.88
CA LEU A 9 9.40 10.57 15.76
C LEU A 9 9.92 9.53 16.78
N PRO A 10 9.50 9.62 18.06
CA PRO A 10 9.90 8.65 19.08
C PRO A 10 9.50 7.21 18.72
N VAL A 11 10.29 6.24 19.16
CA VAL A 11 10.03 4.80 18.90
C VAL A 11 8.67 4.35 19.44
N GLY A 12 8.21 4.91 20.56
CA GLY A 12 6.92 4.61 21.17
C GLY A 12 5.72 5.37 20.58
N TYR A 13 5.91 6.20 19.55
CA TYR A 13 4.80 6.93 18.92
C TYR A 13 3.89 5.97 18.14
N TYR A 14 2.66 5.80 18.63
CA TYR A 14 1.66 4.90 18.06
C TYR A 14 0.63 5.60 17.18
N GLY A 15 0.75 6.91 16.96
CA GLY A 15 -0.09 7.64 16.01
C GLY A 15 0.27 7.36 14.55
N ASN A 16 -0.51 7.94 13.63
CA ASN A 16 -0.27 7.84 12.19
C ASN A 16 1.09 8.45 11.84
N GLY A 17 1.96 7.64 11.24
CA GLY A 17 3.34 8.01 10.88
C GLY A 17 3.65 7.72 9.42
N CYS A 18 2.67 7.93 8.54
CA CYS A 18 2.73 7.71 7.10
C CYS A 18 2.34 8.98 6.33
N VAL A 19 2.87 9.10 5.12
CA VAL A 19 2.50 10.15 4.15
C VAL A 19 2.25 9.47 2.83
N ALA A 20 1.19 9.88 2.13
CA ALA A 20 0.87 9.36 0.80
C ALA A 20 1.80 10.00 -0.23
N MET A 21 2.36 9.17 -1.10
CA MET A 21 3.13 9.60 -2.27
C MET A 21 2.35 9.18 -3.51
N TYR A 22 2.34 10.07 -4.51
CA TYR A 22 1.53 9.90 -5.70
C TYR A 22 2.43 9.80 -6.94
N VAL A 23 1.97 9.00 -7.90
CA VAL A 23 2.49 8.97 -9.27
C VAL A 23 1.28 9.18 -10.16
N GLN A 24 1.33 10.21 -11.00
CA GLN A 24 0.29 10.48 -11.97
C GLN A 24 0.77 10.01 -13.35
N LEU A 25 -0.04 9.16 -13.99
CA LEU A 25 0.30 8.58 -15.29
C LEU A 25 -0.98 8.36 -16.11
N GLY A 26 -0.89 8.52 -17.42
CA GLY A 26 -1.99 8.15 -18.32
C GLY A 26 -2.18 6.63 -18.39
N ALA A 27 -3.43 6.16 -18.48
CA ALA A 27 -3.69 4.72 -18.59
C ALA A 27 -3.04 4.10 -19.85
N LYS A 28 -3.02 4.84 -20.96
CA LYS A 28 -2.35 4.41 -22.20
C LYS A 28 -0.84 4.27 -22.00
N GLU A 29 -0.22 5.28 -21.40
CA GLU A 29 1.22 5.30 -21.11
C GLU A 29 1.60 4.15 -20.16
N LEU A 30 0.80 3.91 -19.11
CA LEU A 30 1.01 2.78 -18.19
C LEU A 30 0.99 1.41 -18.90
N MET A 31 0.10 1.25 -19.89
CA MET A 31 -0.04 0.00 -20.63
C MET A 31 1.06 -0.20 -21.68
N GLU A 32 1.59 0.90 -22.23
CA GLU A 32 2.61 0.86 -23.30
C GLU A 32 4.04 0.82 -22.75
N GLN A 33 4.29 1.39 -21.57
CA GLN A 33 5.62 1.44 -20.98
C GLN A 33 6.01 0.12 -20.29
N PRO A 34 7.30 -0.24 -20.30
CA PRO A 34 7.76 -1.41 -19.58
C PRO A 34 7.64 -1.21 -18.05
N ILE A 35 7.46 -2.32 -17.32
CA ILE A 35 7.21 -2.30 -15.87
C ILE A 35 8.30 -1.56 -15.06
N TRP A 36 9.54 -1.59 -15.52
CA TRP A 36 10.67 -0.96 -14.84
C TRP A 36 10.58 0.58 -14.86
N GLU A 37 9.96 1.18 -15.89
CA GLU A 37 9.74 2.63 -15.94
C GLU A 37 8.73 3.05 -14.87
N THR A 38 7.64 2.29 -14.74
CA THR A 38 6.66 2.48 -13.66
C THR A 38 7.32 2.35 -12.29
N ALA A 39 8.18 1.34 -12.11
CA ALA A 39 8.92 1.13 -10.86
C ALA A 39 9.87 2.29 -10.54
N ASP A 40 10.54 2.86 -11.56
CA ASP A 40 11.41 4.02 -11.40
C ASP A 40 10.63 5.28 -11.01
N LEU A 41 9.45 5.52 -11.60
CA LEU A 41 8.57 6.62 -11.21
C LEU A 41 8.13 6.50 -9.75
N ILE A 42 7.75 5.30 -9.30
CA ILE A 42 7.41 5.04 -7.89
C ILE A 42 8.61 5.31 -6.99
N ARG A 43 9.81 4.86 -7.38
CA ARG A 43 11.05 5.10 -6.64
C ARG A 43 11.35 6.60 -6.50
N LYS A 44 11.28 7.35 -7.61
CA LYS A 44 11.49 8.81 -7.64
C LYS A 44 10.46 9.55 -6.78
N SER A 45 9.19 9.17 -6.88
CA SER A 45 8.13 9.74 -6.05
C SER A 45 8.43 9.49 -4.56
N LYS A 46 8.78 8.26 -4.16
CA LYS A 46 9.15 7.94 -2.78
C LYS A 46 10.39 8.70 -2.28
N SER A 47 11.38 8.98 -3.14
CA SER A 47 12.56 9.76 -2.75
C SER A 47 12.26 11.23 -2.43
N ASN A 48 11.12 11.76 -2.90
CA ASN A 48 10.70 13.13 -2.60
C ASN A 48 10.11 13.29 -1.20
N ALA A 49 9.95 12.22 -0.42
CA ALA A 49 9.41 12.25 0.94
C ALA A 49 10.42 12.79 1.97
N THR A 50 10.83 14.05 1.80
CA THR A 50 11.76 14.79 2.69
C THR A 50 11.04 15.38 3.90
N ASP A 51 11.78 15.88 4.90
CA ASP A 51 11.19 16.59 6.07
C ASP A 51 10.32 17.77 5.62
N GLU A 52 10.81 18.55 4.66
CA GLU A 52 10.10 19.70 4.11
C GLU A 52 8.80 19.29 3.42
N TYR A 53 8.83 18.23 2.59
CA TYR A 53 7.62 17.69 1.97
C TYR A 53 6.62 17.22 3.02
N ILE A 54 7.08 16.53 4.07
CA ILE A 54 6.21 16.05 5.15
C ILE A 54 5.53 17.21 5.87
N ARG A 55 6.27 18.29 6.16
CA ARG A 55 5.71 19.50 6.80
C ARG A 55 4.70 20.19 5.90
N SER A 56 5.04 20.39 4.63
CA SER A 56 4.11 20.96 3.65
C SER A 56 2.85 20.10 3.48
N PHE A 57 2.97 18.77 3.53
CA PHE A 57 1.82 17.87 3.50
C PHE A 57 0.93 18.01 4.74
N ILE A 58 1.52 18.19 5.93
CA ILE A 58 0.77 18.46 7.16
C ILE A 58 0.01 19.78 7.04
N ASP A 59 0.69 20.86 6.62
CA ASP A 59 0.08 22.17 6.44
C ASP A 59 -1.06 22.12 5.42
N PHE A 60 -0.88 21.38 4.32
CA PHE A 60 -1.91 21.17 3.30
C PHE A 60 -3.14 20.45 3.88
N GLN A 61 -2.95 19.42 4.70
CA GLN A 61 -4.03 18.69 5.35
C GLN A 61 -4.76 19.54 6.39
N GLU A 62 -4.05 20.41 7.10
CA GLU A 62 -4.65 21.36 8.05
C GLU A 62 -5.55 22.38 7.32
N LEU A 63 -5.05 22.95 6.22
CA LEU A 63 -5.81 23.91 5.41
C LEU A 63 -7.09 23.33 4.82
N HIS A 64 -7.08 22.04 4.43
CA HIS A 64 -8.21 21.36 3.79
C HIS A 64 -8.94 20.40 4.72
N TYR A 65 -8.75 20.53 6.05
CA TYR A 65 -9.31 19.60 7.04
C TYR A 65 -10.83 19.39 6.88
N MET A 66 -11.57 20.46 6.57
CA MET A 66 -13.02 20.46 6.40
C MET A 66 -13.50 19.69 5.17
N GLU A 67 -12.64 19.52 4.15
CA GLU A 67 -12.95 18.76 2.93
C GLU A 67 -12.83 17.24 3.15
N GLY A 68 -12.19 16.85 4.24
CA GLY A 68 -11.91 15.46 4.57
C GLY A 68 -10.76 14.86 3.74
N ILE A 69 -10.39 13.63 4.06
CA ILE A 69 -9.32 12.91 3.38
C ILE A 69 -9.92 11.99 2.34
N THR A 70 -9.61 12.22 1.06
CA THR A 70 -9.97 11.32 -0.04
C THR A 70 -8.74 10.97 -0.87
N ALA A 71 -8.62 9.70 -1.26
CA ALA A 71 -7.64 9.29 -2.25
C ALA A 71 -7.92 9.88 -3.64
N GLY A 72 -9.17 10.30 -3.91
CA GLY A 72 -9.64 10.76 -5.21
C GLY A 72 -10.41 9.69 -5.98
N LYS A 73 -11.18 10.12 -6.99
CA LYS A 73 -12.11 9.24 -7.74
C LYS A 73 -11.42 8.28 -8.72
N ARG A 74 -10.15 8.50 -9.05
CA ARG A 74 -9.39 7.76 -10.07
C ARG A 74 -7.98 7.42 -9.58
N VAL A 75 -7.87 7.02 -8.31
CA VAL A 75 -6.59 6.76 -7.65
C VAL A 75 -6.62 5.38 -6.99
N SER A 76 -5.84 4.45 -7.53
CA SER A 76 -5.61 3.15 -6.90
C SER A 76 -4.65 3.28 -5.70
N GLY A 77 -5.05 2.73 -4.56
CA GLY A 77 -4.25 2.71 -3.34
C GLY A 77 -3.35 1.49 -3.27
N PHE A 78 -2.10 1.65 -2.83
CA PHE A 78 -1.19 0.54 -2.54
C PHE A 78 -0.71 0.63 -1.10
N THR A 79 -1.02 -0.38 -0.30
CA THR A 79 -0.57 -0.45 1.09
C THR A 79 0.15 -1.75 1.40
N ASP A 80 1.05 -1.65 2.38
CA ASP A 80 1.94 -2.74 2.75
C ASP A 80 1.80 -3.05 4.24
N TRP A 81 1.17 -4.20 4.52
CA TRP A 81 0.91 -4.71 5.85
C TRP A 81 1.88 -5.82 6.25
N ARG A 82 2.85 -6.17 5.38
CA ARG A 82 3.85 -7.23 5.63
C ARG A 82 4.70 -6.95 6.87
N HIS A 83 4.89 -5.68 7.22
CA HIS A 83 5.77 -5.24 8.31
C HIS A 83 5.03 -4.76 9.57
N ILE A 84 3.71 -4.95 9.65
CA ILE A 84 2.93 -4.53 10.83
C ILE A 84 3.16 -5.47 12.03
N GLY A 85 3.67 -6.68 11.80
CA GLY A 85 4.04 -7.62 12.86
C GLY A 85 2.89 -8.45 13.41
N HIS A 86 1.69 -8.38 12.82
CA HIS A 86 0.55 -9.21 13.23
C HIS A 86 0.86 -10.71 13.20
N SER A 87 1.69 -11.17 12.26
CA SER A 87 2.09 -12.58 12.14
C SER A 87 2.98 -13.09 13.28
N GLY A 88 3.58 -12.20 14.08
CA GLY A 88 4.48 -12.55 15.18
C GLY A 88 3.83 -12.54 16.57
N ILE A 89 2.51 -12.33 16.65
CA ILE A 89 1.79 -12.28 17.92
C ILE A 89 1.40 -13.70 18.34
N ASP A 90 1.90 -14.16 19.48
CA ASP A 90 1.55 -15.44 20.08
C ASP A 90 1.13 -15.23 21.54
N PHE A 91 -0.09 -15.65 21.86
CA PHE A 91 -0.66 -15.57 23.22
C PHE A 91 -0.55 -16.90 24.00
N GLY A 92 0.16 -17.89 23.46
CA GLY A 92 0.32 -19.23 24.04
C GLY A 92 -0.38 -20.35 23.27
N TRP A 93 -1.04 -20.04 22.15
CA TRP A 93 -1.74 -21.01 21.27
C TRP A 93 -1.15 -21.06 19.86
N GLY A 94 0.00 -20.44 19.63
CA GLY A 94 0.60 -20.25 18.33
C GLY A 94 0.15 -18.96 17.66
N GLY A 95 0.97 -18.48 16.71
CA GLY A 95 0.71 -17.25 15.96
C GLY A 95 -0.48 -17.36 14.99
N PRO A 96 -1.01 -16.22 14.50
CA PRO A 96 -2.16 -16.24 13.62
C PRO A 96 -1.83 -16.90 12.28
N VAL A 97 -2.68 -17.84 11.87
CA VAL A 97 -2.55 -18.53 10.60
C VAL A 97 -2.70 -17.56 9.43
N THR A 98 -3.67 -16.64 9.46
CA THR A 98 -3.88 -15.67 8.39
C THR A 98 -4.46 -14.38 8.96
N VAL A 99 -3.97 -13.25 8.44
CA VAL A 99 -4.43 -11.91 8.80
C VAL A 99 -4.87 -11.22 7.51
N LEU A 100 -6.12 -10.76 7.49
CA LEU A 100 -6.71 -10.05 6.35
C LEU A 100 -7.37 -8.76 6.85
N PRO A 101 -7.20 -7.64 6.14
CA PRO A 101 -8.00 -6.45 6.40
C PRO A 101 -9.43 -6.70 5.93
N VAL A 102 -10.40 -6.18 6.69
CA VAL A 102 -11.83 -6.28 6.36
C VAL A 102 -12.26 -5.12 5.45
N SER A 103 -11.56 -3.99 5.51
CA SER A 103 -11.87 -2.79 4.74
C SER A 103 -11.58 -2.99 3.25
N ARG A 104 -12.52 -2.57 2.40
CA ARG A 104 -12.42 -2.63 0.93
C ARG A 104 -11.99 -1.32 0.27
N ASN A 105 -11.97 -0.24 1.02
CA ASN A 105 -11.67 1.09 0.51
C ASN A 105 -10.67 1.75 1.46
N GLU A 106 -9.55 2.22 0.93
CA GLU A 106 -8.60 3.04 1.68
C GLU A 106 -8.90 4.51 1.45
N LEU A 107 -9.01 5.29 2.52
CA LEU A 107 -9.20 6.75 2.45
C LEU A 107 -10.36 7.15 1.52
N GLY A 108 -11.47 6.41 1.56
CA GLY A 108 -12.64 6.66 0.71
C GLY A 108 -12.41 6.46 -0.79
N SER A 109 -11.33 5.77 -1.19
CA SER A 109 -11.09 5.44 -2.59
C SER A 109 -12.23 4.59 -3.15
N ILE A 110 -12.60 4.89 -4.39
CA ILE A 110 -13.55 4.10 -5.18
C ILE A 110 -12.79 3.07 -6.03
N GLU A 111 -11.53 3.37 -6.33
CA GLU A 111 -10.68 2.52 -7.16
C GLU A 111 -10.05 1.37 -6.34
N PRO A 112 -9.60 0.30 -7.01
CA PRO A 112 -9.04 -0.86 -6.35
C PRO A 112 -7.86 -0.48 -5.45
N CYS A 113 -7.91 -0.95 -4.22
CA CYS A 113 -6.81 -0.86 -3.27
C CYS A 113 -6.11 -2.22 -3.17
N PHE A 114 -4.78 -2.19 -3.11
CA PHE A 114 -3.90 -3.36 -3.09
C PHE A 114 -3.28 -3.47 -1.71
N TRP A 115 -3.70 -4.46 -0.93
CA TRP A 115 -3.12 -4.77 0.38
C TRP A 115 -2.10 -5.89 0.26
N ASN A 116 -0.82 -5.56 0.46
CA ASN A 116 0.23 -6.57 0.54
C ASN A 116 0.29 -7.14 1.96
N LEU A 117 0.11 -8.46 2.08
CA LEU A 117 -0.02 -9.17 3.34
C LEU A 117 1.13 -10.16 3.52
N PRO A 118 1.57 -10.39 4.78
CA PRO A 118 2.57 -11.41 5.05
C PRO A 118 2.02 -12.79 4.68
N TYR A 119 2.90 -13.69 4.26
CA TYR A 119 2.51 -15.05 3.98
C TYR A 119 2.13 -15.79 5.27
N SER A 120 1.20 -16.73 5.15
CA SER A 120 0.72 -17.54 6.26
C SER A 120 1.77 -18.56 6.68
N SER A 121 2.00 -18.72 7.99
CA SER A 121 2.89 -19.74 8.55
C SER A 121 2.37 -21.18 8.38
N ALA A 122 1.13 -21.38 7.92
CA ALA A 122 0.52 -22.71 7.79
C ALA A 122 0.87 -23.48 6.51
N ASN A 123 1.50 -22.84 5.52
CA ASN A 123 1.89 -23.50 4.27
C ASN A 123 3.43 -23.54 4.18
N GLU A 124 4.03 -24.72 4.41
CA GLU A 124 5.48 -24.94 4.50
C GLU A 124 6.31 -24.66 3.23
N GLY A 125 5.70 -24.18 2.14
CA GLY A 125 6.35 -24.08 0.82
C GLY A 125 6.76 -22.69 0.31
N MET A 126 6.30 -21.57 0.90
CA MET A 126 6.51 -20.23 0.32
C MET A 126 6.89 -19.19 1.37
N LYS A 127 8.01 -19.43 2.08
CA LYS A 127 8.49 -18.55 3.16
C LYS A 127 8.86 -17.13 2.69
N ASP A 128 9.18 -16.96 1.40
CA ASP A 128 9.62 -15.68 0.82
C ASP A 128 8.52 -14.97 -0.01
N GLY A 129 7.31 -15.51 -0.03
CA GLY A 129 6.18 -14.94 -0.78
C GLY A 129 5.43 -13.84 -0.03
N PHE A 130 4.54 -13.15 -0.74
CA PHE A 130 3.52 -12.28 -0.13
C PHE A 130 2.16 -12.50 -0.80
N LYS A 131 1.09 -12.19 -0.08
CA LYS A 131 -0.27 -12.24 -0.63
C LYS A 131 -0.71 -10.83 -0.96
N VAL A 132 -1.46 -10.66 -2.05
CA VAL A 132 -2.10 -9.38 -2.38
C VAL A 132 -3.61 -9.57 -2.30
N LEU A 133 -4.24 -8.84 -1.40
CA LEU A 133 -5.69 -8.73 -1.36
C LEU A 133 -6.11 -7.51 -2.19
N ILE A 134 -7.12 -7.70 -3.05
CA ILE A 134 -7.64 -6.66 -3.95
C ILE A 134 -9.15 -6.84 -4.03
N SER A 135 -9.89 -5.74 -4.03
CA SER A 135 -11.33 -5.71 -4.32
C SER A 135 -11.57 -5.10 -5.70
N LEU A 136 -12.26 -5.83 -6.58
CA LEU A 136 -12.56 -5.45 -7.97
C LEU A 136 -14.03 -5.75 -8.30
N PRO A 137 -14.64 -5.04 -9.27
CA PRO A 137 -15.92 -5.44 -9.83
C PRO A 137 -15.86 -6.87 -10.40
N GLU A 138 -16.94 -7.63 -10.21
CA GLU A 138 -17.00 -9.05 -10.61
C GLU A 138 -16.70 -9.26 -12.09
N THR A 139 -17.13 -8.31 -12.93
CA THR A 139 -16.87 -8.30 -14.38
C THR A 139 -15.38 -8.30 -14.74
N ASN A 140 -14.53 -7.76 -13.87
CA ASN A 140 -13.10 -7.57 -14.13
C ASN A 140 -12.25 -8.70 -13.54
N ILE A 141 -12.80 -9.51 -12.63
CA ILE A 141 -12.09 -10.60 -11.95
C ILE A 141 -11.51 -11.62 -12.94
N PRO A 142 -12.25 -12.11 -13.96
CA PRO A 142 -11.72 -13.11 -14.89
C PRO A 142 -10.49 -12.59 -15.65
N THR A 143 -10.57 -11.40 -16.22
CA THR A 143 -9.46 -10.77 -16.95
C THR A 143 -8.26 -10.53 -16.03
N PHE A 144 -8.50 -10.02 -14.82
CA PHE A 144 -7.42 -9.81 -13.85
C PHE A 144 -6.70 -11.10 -13.48
N ARG A 145 -7.42 -12.22 -13.32
CA ARG A 145 -6.82 -13.53 -13.05
C ARG A 145 -5.93 -14.02 -14.18
N VAL A 146 -6.34 -13.80 -15.43
CA VAL A 146 -5.52 -14.15 -16.62
C VAL A 146 -4.22 -13.36 -16.63
N GLU A 147 -4.29 -12.04 -16.38
CA GLU A 147 -3.10 -11.19 -16.32
C GLU A 147 -2.16 -11.58 -15.18
N MET A 148 -2.69 -11.85 -13.98
CA MET A 148 -1.88 -12.30 -12.84
C MET A 148 -1.23 -13.66 -13.08
N GLY A 149 -1.88 -14.55 -13.85
CA GLY A 149 -1.32 -15.85 -14.23
C GLY A 149 -0.03 -15.75 -15.04
N LYS A 150 0.20 -14.64 -15.76
CA LYS A 150 1.46 -14.39 -16.49
C LYS A 150 2.66 -14.23 -15.54
N PHE A 151 2.42 -13.82 -14.29
CA PHE A 151 3.46 -13.64 -13.28
C PHE A 151 3.69 -14.87 -12.39
N SER A 152 2.82 -15.89 -12.47
CA SER A 152 2.93 -17.12 -11.65
C SER A 152 3.85 -18.18 -12.25
N ASN A 153 4.36 -17.99 -13.48
CA ASN A 153 5.19 -18.96 -14.21
C ASN A 153 6.70 -18.61 -14.20
N PHE A 154 7.14 -17.75 -13.29
CA PHE A 154 8.56 -17.44 -13.07
C PHE A 154 9.09 -18.17 -11.84
#